data_AF-A0AAV2VSU0-F1
#
_entry.id   AF-A0AAV2VSU0-F1
#
_cell.length_a   1.000
_cell.length_b   1.000
_cell.length_c   1.000
_cell.angle_alpha   90.00
_cell.angle_beta   90.00
_cell.angle_gamma   90.00
#
_symmetry.space_group_name_H-M   'P 1'
#
loop_
_entity.id
_entity.type
_entity.pdbx_description
1 polymer ?
#
loop_
_entity_poly.entity_id
_entity_poly.type
_entity_poly.pdbx_seq_one_letter_code
_entity_poly.pdbx_strand_id
1 'polypeptide(L)'
;MKLELPVKTVAENQSTKIKAIGFYSDGSERVLKSEAITWSVSGSVVASIDDFGILTGLVRGVTRVWASYEGITESISITVTTGLLPCGGQVNDTDMYNAAGYCLKVIEGDSGEAKNKLFTATPSIEVMNQLGYKLEDSATNFGRTYGATYQETRIEGEFARFRVDGWSWENDPQSSNFGRNGQLDRYCDDLNSLRFMGRTNWKRPNRYELYSLVYHLGDLTANYGWPGYYEYWTNHPTKDGKFYSVDLVNNLTIPHSVRMKSYASCVSYNN
;
A
#
# COMPACT_ATOMS: atom_id res chain seq x y z
N MET A 1 25.26 1.04 -29.22
CA MET A 1 24.87 1.88 -28.06
C MET A 1 24.35 0.95 -26.97
N LYS A 2 24.34 1.37 -25.70
CA LYS A 2 23.72 0.63 -24.60
C LYS A 2 23.04 1.59 -23.64
N LEU A 3 21.87 1.21 -23.13
CA LEU A 3 21.19 1.96 -22.07
C LEU A 3 21.54 1.40 -20.71
N GLU A 4 21.88 2.27 -19.79
CA GLU A 4 22.21 1.94 -18.41
C GLU A 4 21.31 2.69 -17.43
N LEU A 5 20.78 1.92 -16.49
CA LEU A 5 20.04 2.41 -15.34
C LEU A 5 20.51 1.60 -14.11
N PRO A 6 20.93 2.25 -13.01
CA PRO A 6 21.47 1.56 -11.83
C PRO A 6 20.54 0.47 -11.30
N VAL A 7 19.23 0.73 -11.35
CA VAL A 7 18.18 -0.23 -11.02
C VAL A 7 17.07 -0.10 -12.04
N LYS A 8 16.60 -1.22 -12.63
CA LYS A 8 15.51 -1.24 -13.62
C LYS A 8 14.11 -1.04 -13.00
N THR A 9 14.06 -0.39 -11.84
CA THR A 9 12.84 -0.11 -11.08
C THR A 9 12.80 1.35 -10.66
N VAL A 10 11.64 1.98 -10.77
CA VAL A 10 11.40 3.36 -10.32
C VAL A 10 10.09 3.38 -9.56
N ALA A 11 10.03 4.01 -8.39
CA ALA A 11 8.76 4.16 -7.68
C ALA A 11 7.90 5.26 -8.34
N GLU A 12 6.58 5.18 -8.19
CA GLU A 12 5.68 6.28 -8.56
C GLU A 12 6.15 7.60 -7.92
N ASN A 13 6.07 8.69 -8.68
CA ASN A 13 6.51 10.03 -8.30
C ASN A 13 8.01 10.17 -8.00
N GLN A 14 8.82 9.17 -8.33
CA GLN A 14 10.28 9.24 -8.30
C GLN A 14 10.85 9.34 -9.71
N SER A 15 12.01 10.00 -9.80
CA SER A 15 12.71 10.22 -11.06
C SER A 15 14.11 9.62 -11.03
N THR A 16 14.58 9.13 -12.17
CA THR A 16 15.94 8.61 -12.34
C THR A 16 16.48 8.93 -13.72
N LYS A 17 17.80 9.09 -13.84
CA LYS A 17 18.45 9.39 -15.12
C LYS A 17 18.91 8.11 -15.82
N ILE A 18 18.48 7.90 -17.06
CA ILE A 18 19.01 6.86 -17.94
C ILE A 18 20.25 7.41 -18.64
N LYS A 19 21.33 6.63 -18.64
CA LYS A 19 22.54 6.94 -19.41
C LYS A 19 22.55 6.12 -20.68
N ALA A 20 22.94 6.72 -21.80
CA ALA A 20 23.27 6.00 -23.02
C ALA A 20 24.79 6.00 -23.23
N ILE A 21 25.35 4.83 -23.49
CA ILE A 21 26.78 4.63 -23.75
C ILE A 21 26.96 4.29 -25.23
N GLY A 22 27.75 5.10 -25.92
CA GLY A 22 28.20 4.86 -27.29
C GLY A 22 29.47 4.03 -27.30
N PHE A 23 29.58 3.13 -28.29
CA PHE A 23 30.75 2.29 -28.54
C PHE A 23 31.28 2.66 -29.92
N TYR A 24 32.53 3.10 -29.99
CA TYR A 24 33.12 3.62 -31.21
C TYR A 24 34.07 2.60 -31.85
N SER A 25 34.33 2.75 -33.15
CA SER A 25 35.20 1.84 -33.91
C SER A 25 36.67 1.86 -33.44
N ASP A 26 37.08 2.90 -32.72
CA ASP A 26 38.39 3.00 -32.06
C ASP A 26 38.46 2.20 -30.74
N GLY A 27 37.37 1.51 -30.38
CA GLY A 27 37.25 0.74 -29.15
C GLY A 27 36.91 1.58 -27.91
N SER A 28 36.78 2.91 -28.04
CA SER A 28 36.41 3.76 -26.91
C SER A 28 34.92 3.70 -26.60
N GLU A 29 34.59 3.89 -25.32
CA GLU A 29 33.22 4.01 -24.83
C GLU A 29 33.01 5.40 -24.24
N ARG A 30 31.88 6.04 -24.56
CA ARG A 30 31.55 7.38 -24.02
C ARG A 30 30.08 7.47 -23.66
N VAL A 31 29.81 8.15 -22.55
CA VAL A 31 28.44 8.58 -22.23
C VAL A 31 28.02 9.61 -23.25
N LEU A 32 26.94 9.31 -23.97
CA LEU A 32 26.35 10.21 -24.95
C LEU A 32 25.68 11.39 -24.25
N LYS A 33 25.78 12.57 -24.86
CA LYS A 33 25.08 13.77 -24.36
C LYS A 33 23.58 13.61 -24.55
N SER A 34 22.81 13.79 -23.48
CA SER A 34 21.36 13.54 -23.47
C SER A 34 20.63 14.33 -24.56
N GLU A 35 21.09 15.54 -24.85
CA GLU A 35 20.51 16.47 -25.85
C GLU A 35 20.65 15.97 -27.29
N ALA A 36 21.56 15.04 -27.54
CA ALA A 36 21.75 14.45 -28.87
C ALA A 36 20.94 13.16 -29.07
N ILE A 37 20.23 12.70 -28.04
CA ILE A 37 19.45 11.47 -28.04
C ILE A 37 17.98 11.82 -28.16
N THR A 38 17.26 11.13 -29.05
CA THR A 38 15.80 11.16 -29.05
C THR A 38 15.26 10.09 -28.12
N TRP A 39 14.59 10.50 -27.04
CA TRP A 39 13.95 9.61 -26.08
C TRP A 39 12.48 9.38 -26.40
N SER A 40 11.97 8.18 -26.09
CA SER A 40 10.54 7.92 -26.09
C SER A 40 10.19 6.80 -25.12
N VAL A 41 8.94 6.72 -24.70
CA VAL A 41 8.44 5.71 -23.76
C VAL A 41 7.11 5.16 -24.23
N SER A 42 6.92 3.84 -24.10
CA SER A 42 5.62 3.21 -24.36
C SER A 42 4.69 3.35 -23.17
N GLY A 43 3.40 3.53 -23.42
CA GLY A 43 2.43 3.61 -22.34
C GLY A 43 2.75 4.77 -21.40
N SER A 44 2.61 6.00 -21.88
CA SER A 44 2.84 7.24 -21.14
C SER A 44 2.04 7.39 -19.83
N VAL A 45 1.09 6.48 -19.58
CA VAL A 45 0.38 6.36 -18.30
C VAL A 45 1.28 5.74 -17.21
N VAL A 46 2.21 4.86 -17.56
CA VAL A 46 3.09 4.13 -16.63
C VAL A 46 4.30 4.98 -16.23
N ALA A 47 4.97 5.62 -17.19
CA ALA A 47 6.10 6.51 -16.95
C ALA A 47 6.20 7.58 -18.05
N SER A 48 6.86 8.69 -17.73
CA SER A 48 7.26 9.71 -18.70
C SER A 48 8.78 9.84 -18.74
N ILE A 49 9.32 10.20 -19.89
CA ILE A 49 10.74 10.53 -20.04
C ILE A 49 10.87 11.89 -20.73
N ASP A 50 11.77 12.73 -20.23
CA ASP A 50 12.09 14.01 -20.85
C ASP A 50 13.24 13.92 -21.86
N ASP A 51 13.48 15.00 -22.59
CA ASP A 51 14.55 15.09 -23.60
C ASP A 51 15.96 14.99 -23.00
N PHE A 52 16.10 15.09 -21.67
CA PHE A 52 17.37 14.94 -20.96
C PHE A 52 17.58 13.52 -20.41
N GLY A 53 16.69 12.58 -20.74
CA GLY A 53 16.75 11.19 -20.29
C GLY A 53 16.38 11.00 -18.82
N ILE A 54 15.65 11.94 -18.22
CA ILE A 54 15.08 11.81 -16.88
C ILE A 54 13.74 11.08 -17.01
N LEU A 55 13.70 9.86 -16.48
CA LEU A 55 12.51 9.03 -16.42
C LEU A 55 11.80 9.25 -15.08
N THR A 56 10.50 9.53 -15.12
CA THR A 56 9.61 9.65 -13.94
C THR A 56 8.58 8.53 -13.95
N GLY A 57 8.48 7.78 -12.86
CA GLY A 57 7.41 6.79 -12.67
C GLY A 57 6.08 7.46 -12.36
N LEU A 58 5.00 7.06 -13.04
CA LEU A 58 3.67 7.67 -12.91
C LEU A 58 2.66 6.71 -12.31
N VAL A 59 2.52 5.53 -12.92
CA VAL A 59 1.60 4.48 -12.46
C VAL A 59 2.34 3.17 -12.46
N ARG A 60 2.13 2.36 -11.43
CA ARG A 60 2.66 1.02 -11.33
C ARG A 60 2.38 0.20 -12.60
N GLY A 61 3.44 -0.40 -13.13
CA GLY A 61 3.35 -1.20 -14.35
C GLY A 61 4.73 -1.49 -14.92
N VAL A 62 4.75 -2.09 -16.10
CA VAL A 62 5.98 -2.27 -16.88
C VAL A 62 5.86 -1.44 -18.15
N THR A 63 6.90 -0.68 -18.44
CA THR A 63 7.02 0.11 -19.67
C THR A 63 8.36 -0.14 -20.32
N ARG A 64 8.49 0.25 -21.59
CA ARG A 64 9.75 0.23 -22.33
C ARG A 64 10.11 1.65 -22.76
N VAL A 65 11.34 2.04 -22.46
CA VAL A 65 11.97 3.29 -22.88
C VAL A 65 12.87 2.99 -24.07
N TRP A 66 12.84 3.87 -25.07
CA TRP A 66 13.71 3.85 -26.23
C TRP A 66 14.59 5.09 -26.29
N ALA A 67 15.79 4.91 -26.83
CA ALA A 67 16.74 5.97 -27.13
C ALA A 67 17.23 5.79 -28.57
N SER A 68 17.26 6.86 -29.35
CA SER A 68 17.82 6.87 -30.70
C SER A 68 18.93 7.92 -30.81
N TYR A 69 20.08 7.51 -31.34
CA TYR A 69 21.24 8.36 -31.58
C TYR A 69 21.89 7.95 -32.90
N GLU A 70 22.04 8.89 -33.85
CA GLU A 70 22.67 8.66 -35.16
C GLU A 70 22.14 7.40 -35.91
N GLY A 71 20.83 7.16 -35.84
CA GLY A 71 20.18 6.00 -36.48
C GLY A 71 20.29 4.68 -35.72
N ILE A 72 21.03 4.63 -34.61
CA ILE A 72 21.09 3.48 -33.70
C ILE A 72 20.01 3.64 -32.64
N THR A 73 19.12 2.65 -32.53
CA THR A 73 18.06 2.62 -31.52
C THR A 73 18.29 1.50 -30.51
N GLU A 74 18.18 1.82 -29.23
CA GLU A 74 18.22 0.86 -28.12
C GLU A 74 17.00 1.01 -27.22
N SER A 75 16.73 -0.03 -26.44
CA SER A 75 15.60 -0.01 -25.50
C SER A 75 15.93 -0.65 -24.16
N ILE A 76 15.24 -0.20 -23.13
CA ILE A 76 15.31 -0.77 -21.78
C ILE A 76 13.89 -0.91 -21.21
N SER A 77 13.60 -2.07 -20.62
CA SER A 77 12.34 -2.29 -19.92
C SER A 77 12.47 -1.82 -18.47
N ILE A 78 11.50 -1.03 -18.03
CA ILE A 78 11.44 -0.43 -16.70
C ILE A 78 10.19 -0.91 -15.98
N THR A 79 10.36 -1.29 -14.72
CA THR A 79 9.23 -1.60 -13.83
C THR A 79 8.97 -0.40 -12.94
N VAL A 80 7.78 0.19 -13.04
CA VAL A 80 7.31 1.20 -12.08
C VAL A 80 6.65 0.49 -10.90
N THR A 81 7.15 0.71 -9.69
CA THR A 81 6.57 0.16 -8.45
C THR A 81 5.65 1.18 -7.79
N THR A 82 4.78 0.72 -6.89
CA THR A 82 3.97 1.65 -6.07
C THR A 82 4.88 2.64 -5.32
N GLY A 83 4.44 3.89 -5.20
CA GLY A 83 5.06 4.87 -4.33
C GLY A 83 4.73 4.68 -2.84
N LEU A 84 3.77 3.78 -2.52
CA LEU A 84 3.35 3.52 -1.15
C LEU A 84 4.42 2.72 -0.39
N LEU A 85 4.96 3.33 0.64
CA LEU A 85 6.02 2.78 1.50
C LEU A 85 5.57 2.74 2.96
N PRO A 86 6.25 1.94 3.81
CA PRO A 86 6.06 2.07 5.25
C PRO A 86 6.45 3.48 5.71
N CYS A 87 5.68 4.05 6.63
CA CYS A 87 6.04 5.34 7.24
C CYS A 87 7.39 5.22 7.96
N GLY A 88 8.18 6.30 7.92
CA GLY A 88 9.57 6.30 8.40
C GLY A 88 10.53 5.41 7.59
N GLY A 89 10.06 4.76 6.50
CA GLY A 89 10.89 3.88 5.67
C GLY A 89 11.21 2.52 6.31
N GLN A 90 10.59 2.17 7.44
CA GLN A 90 10.88 0.96 8.20
C GLN A 90 9.65 0.38 8.89
N VAL A 91 9.74 -0.89 9.31
CA VAL A 91 8.76 -1.48 10.23
C VAL A 91 8.98 -0.96 11.65
N ASN A 92 7.95 -0.99 12.48
CA ASN A 92 7.99 -0.54 13.88
C ASN A 92 8.43 0.92 14.03
N ASP A 93 8.10 1.75 13.05
CA ASP A 93 8.39 3.17 13.08
C ASP A 93 7.60 3.86 14.22
N THR A 94 8.33 4.54 15.11
CA THR A 94 7.78 5.10 16.35
C THR A 94 7.45 6.59 16.28
N ASP A 95 7.72 7.27 15.15
CA ASP A 95 7.36 8.68 14.99
C ASP A 95 5.85 8.86 15.01
N MET A 96 5.35 9.56 16.03
CA MET A 96 3.92 9.68 16.27
C MET A 96 3.17 10.48 15.20
N TYR A 97 3.85 11.30 14.40
CA TYR A 97 3.22 12.34 13.56
C TYR A 97 3.39 12.13 12.05
N ASN A 98 3.96 11.00 11.62
CA ASN A 98 4.21 10.74 10.21
C ASN A 98 3.17 9.82 9.54
N ALA A 99 2.08 9.48 10.24
CA ALA A 99 1.05 8.57 9.75
C ALA A 99 0.05 9.22 8.76
N ALA A 100 -0.02 10.55 8.70
CA ALA A 100 -1.02 11.28 7.89
C ALA A 100 -0.66 11.39 6.39
N GLY A 101 0.60 11.16 6.01
CA GLY A 101 1.07 11.30 4.63
C GLY A 101 0.77 10.10 3.73
N TYR A 102 1.39 10.07 2.55
CA TYR A 102 1.32 8.93 1.62
C TYR A 102 2.27 7.79 2.04
N CYS A 103 1.96 7.17 3.18
CA CYS A 103 2.66 6.01 3.71
C CYS A 103 1.72 5.17 4.59
N LEU A 104 2.09 3.93 4.90
CA LEU A 104 1.37 3.12 5.88
C LEU A 104 2.25 2.85 7.10
N LYS A 105 1.73 3.09 8.31
CA LYS A 105 2.37 2.58 9.51
C LYS A 105 2.31 1.05 9.50
N VAL A 106 3.43 0.40 9.79
CA VAL A 106 3.54 -1.07 9.81
C VAL A 106 4.26 -1.52 11.06
N ILE A 107 3.69 -2.50 11.76
CA ILE A 107 4.26 -3.11 12.96
C ILE A 107 4.45 -4.61 12.73
N GLU A 108 5.56 -5.17 13.21
CA GLU A 108 5.76 -6.61 13.33
C GLU A 108 5.36 -7.08 14.73
N GLY A 109 4.45 -8.05 14.82
CA GLY A 109 4.08 -8.65 16.09
C GLY A 109 5.20 -9.53 16.65
N ASP A 110 5.40 -9.46 17.97
CA ASP A 110 6.51 -10.11 18.68
C ASP A 110 6.11 -11.39 19.44
N SER A 111 4.81 -11.68 19.50
CA SER A 111 4.25 -12.60 20.49
C SER A 111 2.91 -13.21 20.08
N GLY A 112 2.55 -14.32 20.73
CA GLY A 112 1.27 -15.00 20.53
C GLY A 112 0.94 -15.27 19.06
N GLU A 113 -0.31 -15.02 18.70
CA GLU A 113 -0.78 -15.13 17.32
C GLU A 113 -0.26 -14.01 16.42
N ALA A 114 0.27 -12.92 16.97
CA ALA A 114 0.83 -11.81 16.18
C ALA A 114 2.28 -12.08 15.74
N LYS A 115 2.97 -13.03 16.38
CA LYS A 115 4.40 -13.26 16.21
C LYS A 115 4.81 -13.45 14.76
N ASN A 116 5.83 -12.71 14.32
CA ASN A 116 6.41 -12.78 12.97
C ASN A 116 5.41 -12.46 11.85
N LYS A 117 4.40 -11.65 12.13
CA LYS A 117 3.43 -11.16 11.15
C LYS A 117 3.51 -9.64 11.10
N LEU A 118 3.37 -9.08 9.90
CA LEU A 118 3.26 -7.64 9.72
C LEU A 118 1.81 -7.22 9.75
N PHE A 119 1.53 -6.10 10.42
CA PHE A 119 0.21 -5.48 10.50
C PHE A 119 0.31 -4.03 10.03
N THR A 120 -0.65 -3.59 9.23
CA THR A 120 -0.78 -2.17 8.86
C THR A 120 -1.70 -1.44 9.83
N ALA A 121 -1.44 -0.16 10.08
CA ALA A 121 -2.46 0.75 10.59
C ALA A 121 -3.55 0.97 9.54
N THR A 122 -4.63 1.64 9.95
CA THR A 122 -5.61 2.15 9.01
C THR A 122 -4.98 3.25 8.14
N PRO A 123 -5.29 3.30 6.84
CA PRO A 123 -4.68 4.29 5.94
C PRO A 123 -5.18 5.71 6.23
N SER A 124 -4.28 6.69 6.01
CA SER A 124 -4.65 8.10 5.95
C SER A 124 -5.53 8.39 4.73
N ILE A 125 -6.22 9.53 4.76
CA ILE A 125 -6.97 10.01 3.58
C ILE A 125 -6.03 10.32 2.40
N GLU A 126 -4.77 10.69 2.66
CA GLU A 126 -3.78 10.85 1.59
C GLU A 126 -3.51 9.52 0.88
N VAL A 127 -3.34 8.41 1.62
CA VAL A 127 -3.23 7.07 1.02
C VAL A 127 -4.48 6.71 0.23
N MET A 128 -5.67 6.99 0.77
CA MET A 128 -6.91 6.75 0.04
C MET A 128 -6.96 7.51 -1.28
N ASN A 129 -6.64 8.81 -1.27
CA ASN A 129 -6.67 9.66 -2.46
C ASN A 129 -5.70 9.16 -3.54
N GLN A 130 -4.44 8.89 -3.16
CA GLN A 130 -3.41 8.42 -4.09
C GLN A 130 -3.73 7.04 -4.67
N LEU A 131 -4.37 6.15 -3.90
CA LEU A 131 -4.84 4.86 -4.40
C LEU A 131 -6.17 4.95 -5.19
N GLY A 132 -6.78 6.13 -5.28
CA GLY A 132 -8.03 6.36 -6.00
C GLY A 132 -9.29 5.84 -5.27
N TYR A 133 -9.24 5.76 -3.94
CA TYR A 133 -10.38 5.39 -3.10
C TYR A 133 -11.37 6.55 -2.96
N LYS A 134 -12.66 6.21 -2.83
CA LYS A 134 -13.75 7.17 -2.64
C LYS A 134 -14.58 6.86 -1.39
N LEU A 135 -15.15 7.88 -0.78
CA LEU A 135 -16.07 7.71 0.34
C LEU A 135 -17.42 7.16 -0.18
N GLU A 136 -17.85 6.01 0.33
CA GLU A 136 -19.15 5.42 0.07
C GLU A 136 -19.64 4.59 1.28
N ASP A 137 -20.66 5.08 1.99
CA ASP A 137 -21.31 4.40 3.13
C ASP A 137 -22.64 3.76 2.71
N SER A 138 -22.58 2.76 1.84
CA SER A 138 -23.75 2.03 1.35
C SER A 138 -23.56 0.52 1.51
N ALA A 139 -24.65 -0.24 1.63
CA ALA A 139 -24.57 -1.71 1.60
C ALA A 139 -24.17 -2.25 0.20
N THR A 140 -24.31 -1.42 -0.82
CA THR A 140 -24.02 -1.74 -2.23
C THR A 140 -22.68 -1.18 -2.70
N ASN A 141 -21.81 -0.76 -1.78
CA ASN A 141 -20.50 -0.22 -2.11
C ASN A 141 -19.66 -1.23 -2.91
N PHE A 142 -18.84 -0.75 -3.84
CA PHE A 142 -18.02 -1.61 -4.68
C PHE A 142 -16.72 -0.92 -5.11
N GLY A 143 -15.71 -1.71 -5.49
CA GLY A 143 -14.42 -1.19 -5.89
C GLY A 143 -13.66 -0.53 -4.73
N ARG A 144 -12.86 0.49 -5.04
CA ARG A 144 -12.01 1.21 -4.10
C ARG A 144 -12.81 2.22 -3.30
N THR A 145 -13.37 1.78 -2.18
CA THR A 145 -14.23 2.61 -1.33
C THR A 145 -13.96 2.41 0.15
N TYR A 146 -14.13 3.46 0.94
CA TYR A 146 -14.18 3.43 2.41
C TYR A 146 -15.49 4.07 2.90
N GLY A 147 -15.90 3.79 4.13
CA GLY A 147 -17.24 4.15 4.62
C GLY A 147 -17.31 5.47 5.40
N ALA A 148 -16.22 5.90 6.03
CA ALA A 148 -16.17 7.16 6.77
C ALA A 148 -14.72 7.60 6.98
N THR A 149 -14.53 8.76 7.58
CA THR A 149 -13.23 9.26 8.01
C THR A 149 -13.26 9.62 9.50
N TYR A 150 -12.09 9.81 10.10
CA TYR A 150 -11.95 10.42 11.40
C TYR A 150 -10.65 11.21 11.53
N GLN A 151 -10.74 12.39 12.14
CA GLN A 151 -9.59 13.22 12.47
C GLN A 151 -9.02 12.81 13.83
N GLU A 152 -7.89 12.11 13.83
CA GLU A 152 -7.15 11.79 15.05
C GLU A 152 -6.52 13.05 15.63
N THR A 153 -6.70 13.26 16.94
CA THR A 153 -6.14 14.41 17.66
C THR A 153 -4.81 14.10 18.32
N ARG A 154 -4.53 12.85 18.67
CA ARG A 154 -3.28 12.44 19.35
C ARG A 154 -2.09 12.34 18.41
N ILE A 155 -2.32 11.93 17.17
CA ILE A 155 -1.27 11.64 16.17
C ILE A 155 -1.33 12.56 14.96
N GLU A 156 -2.31 13.48 14.94
CA GLU A 156 -2.62 14.42 13.86
C GLU A 156 -2.84 13.74 12.50
N GLY A 157 -4.07 13.78 11.99
CA GLY A 157 -4.35 13.34 10.62
C GLY A 157 -5.77 12.83 10.45
N GLU A 158 -6.22 12.80 9.21
CA GLU A 158 -7.49 12.20 8.86
C GLU A 158 -7.27 10.78 8.35
N PHE A 159 -8.02 9.83 8.89
CA PHE A 159 -7.86 8.41 8.61
C PHE A 159 -9.17 7.77 8.16
N ALA A 160 -9.05 6.82 7.22
CA ALA A 160 -10.21 6.13 6.68
C ALA A 160 -10.76 5.09 7.66
N ARG A 161 -12.07 4.92 7.62
CA ARG A 161 -12.81 3.87 8.31
C ARG A 161 -13.61 3.06 7.29
N PHE A 162 -13.64 1.76 7.48
CA PHE A 162 -14.16 0.80 6.53
C PHE A 162 -15.38 0.09 7.10
N ARG A 163 -16.27 -0.32 6.20
CA ARG A 163 -17.28 -1.35 6.46
C ARG A 163 -16.69 -2.73 6.16
N VAL A 164 -17.39 -3.78 6.59
CA VAL A 164 -17.04 -5.17 6.28
C VAL A 164 -17.99 -5.82 5.27
N ASP A 165 -18.99 -5.10 4.78
CA ASP A 165 -19.92 -5.51 3.72
C ASP A 165 -19.71 -4.71 2.41
N GLY A 166 -20.49 -5.05 1.38
CA GLY A 166 -20.51 -4.38 0.07
C GLY A 166 -21.31 -5.19 -0.98
N TRP A 167 -21.39 -4.73 -2.22
CA TRP A 167 -22.23 -5.37 -3.26
C TRP A 167 -21.96 -6.87 -3.46
N SER A 168 -20.69 -7.29 -3.42
CA SER A 168 -20.27 -8.68 -3.70
C SER A 168 -19.68 -9.38 -2.47
N TRP A 169 -20.01 -8.93 -1.26
CA TRP A 169 -19.51 -9.57 -0.04
C TRP A 169 -20.18 -10.92 0.20
N GLU A 170 -19.42 -11.88 0.73
CA GLU A 170 -19.94 -13.19 1.10
C GLU A 170 -20.75 -13.08 2.40
N ASN A 171 -22.07 -13.12 2.28
CA ASN A 171 -23.00 -12.92 3.38
C ASN A 171 -23.64 -14.22 3.90
N ASP A 172 -23.30 -15.38 3.34
CA ASP A 172 -23.75 -16.67 3.85
C ASP A 172 -22.93 -17.06 5.09
N PRO A 173 -23.53 -17.12 6.30
CA PRO A 173 -22.83 -17.50 7.52
C PRO A 173 -22.29 -18.94 7.51
N GLN A 174 -22.75 -19.79 6.58
CA GLN A 174 -22.26 -21.16 6.40
C GLN A 174 -21.08 -21.25 5.44
N SER A 175 -20.82 -20.20 4.67
CA SER A 175 -19.69 -20.16 3.73
C SER A 175 -18.36 -20.12 4.48
N SER A 176 -17.40 -20.91 4.03
CA SER A 176 -16.02 -20.84 4.53
C SER A 176 -15.37 -19.48 4.28
N ASN A 177 -15.95 -18.67 3.40
CA ASN A 177 -15.49 -17.33 3.05
C ASN A 177 -16.37 -16.22 3.67
N PHE A 178 -17.23 -16.54 4.64
CA PHE A 178 -18.12 -15.56 5.26
C PHE A 178 -17.40 -14.26 5.64
N GLY A 179 -17.94 -13.13 5.18
CA GLY A 179 -17.38 -11.81 5.40
C GLY A 179 -16.31 -11.37 4.42
N ARG A 180 -15.94 -12.14 3.39
CA ARG A 180 -14.97 -11.71 2.36
C ARG A 180 -15.59 -10.72 1.37
N ASN A 181 -14.74 -10.01 0.63
CA ASN A 181 -15.05 -9.00 -0.40
C ASN A 181 -15.77 -7.72 0.09
N GLY A 182 -15.87 -7.49 1.40
CA GLY A 182 -16.25 -6.18 1.96
C GLY A 182 -15.20 -5.09 1.69
N GLN A 183 -15.50 -3.83 2.03
CA GLN A 183 -14.57 -2.71 1.78
C GLN A 183 -13.15 -2.97 2.31
N LEU A 184 -13.03 -3.44 3.56
CA LEU A 184 -11.74 -3.76 4.17
C LEU A 184 -11.03 -4.91 3.45
N ASP A 185 -11.72 -5.99 3.09
CA ASP A 185 -11.09 -7.11 2.39
C ASP A 185 -10.55 -6.67 1.02
N ARG A 186 -11.32 -5.85 0.28
CA ARG A 186 -10.85 -5.28 -0.99
C ARG A 186 -9.63 -4.38 -0.81
N TYR A 187 -9.56 -3.63 0.28
CA TYR A 187 -8.36 -2.85 0.63
C TYR A 187 -7.13 -3.73 0.86
N CYS A 188 -7.26 -4.81 1.62
CA CYS A 188 -6.14 -5.75 1.80
C CYS A 188 -5.76 -6.46 0.49
N ASP A 189 -6.73 -6.80 -0.36
CA ASP A 189 -6.48 -7.39 -1.68
C ASP A 189 -5.80 -6.39 -2.64
N ASP A 190 -6.05 -5.09 -2.49
CA ASP A 190 -5.30 -4.04 -3.19
C ASP A 190 -3.85 -3.97 -2.71
N LEU A 191 -3.56 -4.11 -1.41
CA LEU A 191 -2.18 -4.19 -0.91
C LEU A 191 -1.42 -5.40 -1.49
N ASN A 192 -2.12 -6.53 -1.67
CA ASN A 192 -1.57 -7.70 -2.38
C ASN A 192 -1.25 -7.37 -3.82
N SER A 193 -2.22 -6.75 -4.49
CA SER A 193 -2.07 -6.34 -5.87
C SER A 193 -0.86 -5.44 -5.99
N LEU A 194 -0.73 -4.41 -5.15
CA LEU A 194 0.40 -3.46 -5.09
C LEU A 194 1.76 -4.09 -4.75
N ARG A 195 1.76 -5.33 -4.22
CA ARG A 195 2.94 -5.96 -3.63
C ARG A 195 3.55 -5.09 -2.54
N PHE A 196 2.70 -4.48 -1.69
CA PHE A 196 3.15 -3.59 -0.63
C PHE A 196 4.17 -4.31 0.26
N MET A 197 5.34 -3.69 0.47
CA MET A 197 6.52 -4.30 1.12
C MET A 197 6.95 -5.66 0.51
N GLY A 198 6.74 -5.85 -0.78
CA GLY A 198 7.06 -7.09 -1.50
C GLY A 198 6.11 -8.27 -1.24
N ARG A 199 5.06 -8.08 -0.41
CA ARG A 199 4.15 -9.13 0.05
C ARG A 199 2.88 -9.23 -0.80
N THR A 200 2.31 -10.42 -0.88
CA THR A 200 1.13 -10.74 -1.73
C THR A 200 0.02 -11.51 -0.98
N ASN A 201 0.11 -11.55 0.35
CA ASN A 201 -0.76 -12.32 1.24
C ASN A 201 -1.38 -11.50 2.39
N TRP A 202 -1.47 -10.18 2.23
CA TRP A 202 -2.25 -9.27 3.07
C TRP A 202 -3.72 -9.68 3.12
N LYS A 203 -4.27 -9.81 4.32
CA LYS A 203 -5.70 -10.06 4.53
C LYS A 203 -6.17 -9.40 5.82
N ARG A 204 -7.48 -9.29 6.01
CA ARG A 204 -8.03 -8.82 7.30
C ARG A 204 -7.59 -9.76 8.43
N PRO A 205 -7.04 -9.23 9.54
CA PRO A 205 -6.56 -10.03 10.66
C PRO A 205 -7.70 -10.71 11.41
N ASN A 206 -7.35 -11.76 12.13
CA ASN A 206 -8.26 -12.38 13.09
C ASN A 206 -8.13 -11.71 14.47
N ARG A 207 -9.14 -11.90 15.33
CA ARG A 207 -9.19 -11.24 16.65
C ARG A 207 -8.02 -11.61 17.58
N TYR A 208 -7.51 -12.84 17.50
CA TYR A 208 -6.42 -13.29 18.36
C TYR A 208 -5.08 -12.69 17.93
N GLU A 209 -4.91 -12.46 16.64
CA GLU A 209 -3.75 -11.74 16.08
C GLU A 209 -3.72 -10.29 16.58
N LEU A 210 -4.81 -9.53 16.42
CA LEU A 210 -4.85 -8.14 16.91
C LEU A 210 -4.77 -8.04 18.44
N TYR A 211 -5.41 -8.96 19.17
CA TYR A 211 -5.31 -9.01 20.62
C TYR A 211 -3.87 -9.27 21.08
N SER A 212 -3.19 -10.26 20.46
CA SER A 212 -1.80 -10.59 20.79
C SER A 212 -0.86 -9.43 20.46
N LEU A 213 -1.12 -8.70 19.37
CA LEU A 213 -0.34 -7.54 18.94
C LEU A 213 -0.31 -6.46 20.02
N VAL A 214 -1.48 -6.04 20.51
CA VAL A 214 -1.55 -4.96 21.51
C VAL A 214 -1.19 -5.45 22.93
N TYR A 215 -1.43 -6.72 23.25
CA TYR A 215 -1.17 -7.26 24.59
C TYR A 215 0.30 -7.13 25.01
N HIS A 216 1.24 -7.28 24.07
CA HIS A 216 2.67 -7.13 24.34
C HIS A 216 3.23 -5.73 24.01
N LEU A 217 2.72 -5.09 22.96
CA LEU A 217 3.24 -3.80 22.49
C LEU A 217 2.62 -2.59 23.22
N GLY A 218 1.53 -2.78 23.97
CA GLY A 218 0.83 -1.72 24.69
C GLY A 218 0.04 -0.79 23.76
N ASP A 219 -0.24 0.45 24.23
CA ASP A 219 -0.97 1.47 23.45
C ASP A 219 -0.20 1.80 22.16
N LEU A 220 -0.68 1.27 21.02
CA LEU A 220 -0.03 1.47 19.73
C LEU A 220 -0.08 2.93 19.26
N THR A 221 -1.05 3.71 19.75
CA THR A 221 -1.12 5.15 19.46
C THR A 221 0.06 5.86 20.11
N ALA A 222 0.26 5.62 21.41
CA ALA A 222 1.34 6.25 22.17
C ALA A 222 2.73 5.79 21.72
N ASN A 223 2.87 4.50 21.39
CA ASN A 223 4.17 3.89 21.15
C ASN A 223 4.61 3.93 19.68
N TYR A 224 3.66 4.00 18.73
CA TYR A 224 3.94 3.85 17.30
C TYR A 224 3.22 4.85 16.38
N GLY A 225 2.44 5.79 16.94
CA GLY A 225 1.65 6.72 16.13
C GLY A 225 0.55 6.04 15.31
N TRP A 226 0.02 4.90 15.79
CA TRP A 226 -1.12 4.26 15.14
C TRP A 226 -2.44 4.98 15.47
N PRO A 227 -3.35 5.19 14.51
CA PRO A 227 -4.71 5.64 14.81
C PRO A 227 -5.36 4.69 15.80
N GLY A 228 -5.93 5.21 16.89
CA GLY A 228 -6.41 4.39 18.00
C GLY A 228 -7.72 4.87 18.61
N TYR A 229 -8.38 5.87 18.02
CA TYR A 229 -9.69 6.32 18.50
C TYR A 229 -10.80 5.28 18.29
N TYR A 230 -10.77 4.57 17.16
CA TYR A 230 -11.70 3.47 16.86
C TYR A 230 -11.01 2.12 16.93
N GLU A 231 -11.83 1.11 17.18
CA GLU A 231 -11.46 -0.29 17.11
C GLU A 231 -11.14 -0.76 15.68
N TYR A 232 -10.37 -1.84 15.57
CA TYR A 232 -9.93 -2.40 14.30
C TYR A 232 -10.71 -3.67 13.96
N TRP A 233 -11.24 -3.73 12.75
CA TRP A 233 -12.03 -4.88 12.29
C TRP A 233 -11.24 -6.18 12.26
N THR A 234 -11.92 -7.28 12.56
CA THR A 234 -11.39 -8.64 12.44
C THR A 234 -12.23 -9.49 11.49
N ASN A 235 -11.69 -10.63 11.07
CA ASN A 235 -12.40 -11.62 10.28
C ASN A 235 -13.22 -12.63 11.12
N HIS A 236 -13.31 -12.48 12.45
CA HIS A 236 -14.05 -13.41 13.29
C HIS A 236 -15.53 -13.02 13.38
N PRO A 237 -16.44 -13.87 12.88
CA PRO A 237 -17.86 -13.64 13.05
C PRO A 237 -18.34 -14.07 14.44
N THR A 238 -19.44 -13.47 14.85
CA THR A 238 -20.28 -13.86 15.98
C THR A 238 -21.39 -14.80 15.50
N LYS A 239 -22.10 -15.45 16.44
CA LYS A 239 -23.23 -16.32 16.10
C LYS A 239 -24.41 -15.56 15.48
N ASP A 240 -24.56 -14.27 15.76
CA ASP A 240 -25.63 -13.40 15.25
C ASP A 240 -25.23 -12.63 13.99
N GLY A 241 -24.17 -13.04 13.29
CA GLY A 241 -23.76 -12.46 11.99
C GLY A 241 -23.06 -11.10 12.08
N LYS A 242 -22.71 -10.64 13.29
CA LYS A 242 -21.80 -9.51 13.52
C LYS A 242 -20.35 -9.95 13.40
N PHE A 243 -19.43 -8.99 13.30
CA PHE A 243 -17.99 -9.24 13.35
C PHE A 243 -17.37 -8.60 14.59
N TYR A 244 -16.35 -9.25 15.15
CA TYR A 244 -15.56 -8.65 16.21
C TYR A 244 -14.59 -7.61 15.66
N SER A 245 -14.34 -6.59 16.46
CA SER A 245 -13.25 -5.64 16.33
C SER A 245 -12.43 -5.59 17.62
N VAL A 246 -11.20 -5.08 17.54
CA VAL A 246 -10.27 -4.98 18.68
C VAL A 246 -9.84 -3.53 18.86
N ASP A 247 -10.04 -2.98 20.05
CA ASP A 247 -9.48 -1.70 20.49
C ASP A 247 -7.98 -1.89 20.79
N LEU A 248 -7.13 -1.21 20.00
CA LEU A 248 -5.67 -1.32 20.09
C LEU A 248 -5.03 -0.32 21.09
N VAL A 249 -5.84 0.30 21.95
CA VAL A 249 -5.42 1.12 23.08
C VAL A 249 -5.75 0.40 24.39
N ASN A 250 -6.97 -0.11 24.52
CA ASN A 250 -7.47 -0.72 25.76
C ASN A 250 -7.54 -2.26 25.72
N ASN A 251 -7.18 -2.87 24.59
CA ASN A 251 -7.22 -4.32 24.38
C ASN A 251 -8.61 -4.96 24.60
N LEU A 252 -9.67 -4.26 24.17
CA LEU A 252 -11.05 -4.73 24.27
C LEU A 252 -11.52 -5.33 22.94
N THR A 253 -12.28 -6.42 23.00
CA THR A 253 -12.91 -7.04 21.83
C THR A 253 -14.41 -6.80 21.84
N ILE A 254 -14.94 -6.18 20.78
CA ILE A 254 -16.33 -5.70 20.73
C ILE A 254 -17.01 -6.19 19.44
N PRO A 255 -18.23 -6.75 19.49
CA PRO A 255 -18.96 -7.15 18.29
C PRO A 255 -19.77 -6.00 17.71
N HIS A 256 -19.67 -5.78 16.39
CA HIS A 256 -20.44 -4.75 15.68
C HIS A 256 -21.15 -5.30 14.45
N SER A 257 -22.29 -4.68 14.11
CA SER A 257 -22.97 -4.94 12.84
C SER A 257 -22.08 -4.61 11.65
N VAL A 258 -22.22 -5.34 10.55
CA VAL A 258 -21.41 -5.17 9.33
C VAL A 258 -21.45 -3.76 8.71
N ARG A 259 -22.50 -3.00 9.01
CA ARG A 259 -22.69 -1.60 8.60
C ARG A 259 -21.91 -0.56 9.39
N MET A 260 -21.27 -0.96 10.49
CA MET A 260 -20.45 -0.06 11.28
C MET A 260 -19.21 0.33 10.46
N LYS A 261 -18.69 1.53 10.70
CA LYS A 261 -17.42 1.96 10.10
C LYS A 261 -16.38 1.92 11.20
N SER A 262 -15.29 1.22 10.98
CA SER A 262 -14.21 1.16 11.97
C SER A 262 -12.86 1.10 11.29
N TYR A 263 -11.78 1.14 12.06
CA TYR A 263 -10.44 1.15 11.50
C TYR A 263 -10.08 -0.19 10.87
N ALA A 264 -9.17 -0.11 9.91
CA ALA A 264 -8.73 -1.22 9.09
C ALA A 264 -7.29 -1.59 9.42
N SER A 265 -7.02 -2.87 9.59
CA SER A 265 -5.66 -3.41 9.54
C SER A 265 -5.63 -4.54 8.54
N CYS A 266 -4.51 -4.68 7.83
CA CYS A 266 -4.20 -5.86 7.05
C CYS A 266 -3.01 -6.56 7.69
N VAL A 267 -3.09 -7.90 7.80
CA VAL A 267 -2.00 -8.75 8.27
C VAL A 267 -1.37 -9.51 7.11
N SER A 268 -0.04 -9.60 7.10
CA SER A 268 0.74 -10.45 6.21
C SER A 268 1.65 -11.38 7.00
N TYR A 269 1.71 -12.63 6.55
CA TYR A 269 2.49 -13.71 7.16
C TYR A 269 3.85 -13.75 6.50
N ASN A 270 4.90 -14.04 7.27
CA ASN A 270 6.19 -14.37 6.67
C ASN A 270 6.03 -15.61 5.77
N ASN A 271 6.56 -15.52 4.56
CA ASN A 271 6.65 -16.66 3.63
C ASN A 271 7.74 -17.63 4.09
#